data_AF-A0A5B7ALX9-F1
#
_entry.id   AF-A0A5B7ALX9-F1
#
_cell.length_a   1.000
_cell.length_b   1.000
_cell.length_c   1.000
_cell.angle_alpha   90.00
_cell.angle_beta   90.00
_cell.angle_gamma   90.00
#
_symmetry.space_group_name_H-M   'P 1'
#
loop_
_entity.id
_entity.type
_entity.pdbx_description
1 polymer ?
#
loop_
_entity_poly.entity_id
_entity_poly.type
_entity_poly.pdbx_seq_one_letter_code
_entity_poly.pdbx_strand_id
1 'polypeptide(L)'
;MQSLRPSSTSYGGAYTAALSQLVFSAIAQAASDSSAIFGKEPAYTSELVMWATKQTEAFALLVKRHALASSAAAGGLRAAAECVQIALGHCSLLEARGLALCPVLLKLFRPSVEQALDANLKRIEESTAALAAADDWELTYPPAVTRQSGRSSSTSLGSTTAYQHKLSSSAHRFNFMVQDFFEDVGPLLSMQLGGKTLEGLFQVFNSYVNMLIKALPGSMEEEANYEGSGNKIVRMAETEAQQIALLANASLLADELLPRAAMKLSPLNQASYKDDPRRRSADRQNRHPEQREWKRRLVISVDRLKDSFCRQHALDLIFTEDGDSHLSADMYINMDGNVDEIEWFPSPIFQELYAKLNRMASIAADMFVGRERFATLLLMRLTETVILWLSDDQSFWDDIEEGPRPLGPLGLQQFYLDMKFVICFASQGRYLSRNLHRVVNEIISKAMAAFSATGMDPYSLLPEDDWFTDICQEAIERLSGKPKAANGDRDPNSPTASVSAQSISSIRSHGSS
;
A
#
# COMPACT_ATOMS: atom_id res chain seq x y z
N MET A 1 38.68 36.74 2.21
CA MET A 1 37.51 36.11 1.54
C MET A 1 37.85 35.33 0.26
N GLN A 2 39.08 35.36 -0.29
CA GLN A 2 39.43 34.66 -1.55
C GLN A 2 39.90 33.19 -1.38
N SER A 3 40.11 32.69 -0.16
CA SER A 3 40.68 31.35 0.09
C SER A 3 39.67 30.20 0.23
N LEU A 4 38.35 30.46 0.11
CA LEU A 4 37.29 29.46 0.27
C LEU A 4 36.51 29.26 -1.02
N ARG A 5 37.16 28.90 -2.13
CA ARG A 5 36.46 28.52 -3.37
C ARG A 5 36.29 27.00 -3.42
N PRO A 6 35.06 26.45 -3.27
CA PRO A 6 34.84 25.03 -3.45
C PRO A 6 34.81 24.69 -4.94
N SER A 7 35.65 23.74 -5.35
CA SER A 7 35.59 23.03 -6.61
C SER A 7 34.85 21.71 -6.35
N SER A 8 33.67 21.53 -6.97
CA SER A 8 32.77 20.37 -6.94
C SER A 8 31.64 20.35 -5.90
N THR A 9 30.58 19.62 -6.27
CA THR A 9 29.29 19.42 -5.58
C THR A 9 29.39 18.70 -4.22
N SER A 10 30.55 18.15 -3.87
CA SER A 10 30.78 17.39 -2.63
C SER A 10 31.28 18.24 -1.45
N TYR A 11 31.54 19.54 -1.65
CA TYR A 11 32.18 20.43 -0.66
C TYR A 11 31.22 21.43 0.02
N GLY A 12 29.92 21.37 -0.25
CA GLY A 12 28.93 22.33 0.28
C GLY A 12 28.88 22.39 1.81
N GLY A 13 28.93 21.24 2.49
CA GLY A 13 28.95 21.16 3.96
C GLY A 13 30.21 21.77 4.57
N ALA A 14 31.39 21.45 4.02
CA ALA A 14 32.67 21.99 4.50
C ALA A 14 32.77 23.52 4.30
N TYR A 15 32.34 24.02 3.14
CA TYR A 15 32.26 25.46 2.88
C TYR A 15 31.32 26.14 3.88
N THR A 16 30.14 25.56 4.10
CA THR A 16 29.15 26.09 5.04
C THR A 16 29.69 26.08 6.46
N ALA A 17 30.37 25.03 6.89
CA ALA A 17 30.99 24.95 8.22
C ALA A 17 32.04 26.04 8.45
N ALA A 18 32.99 26.18 7.52
CA ALA A 18 34.04 27.19 7.63
C ALA A 18 33.48 28.62 7.65
N LEU A 19 32.54 28.91 6.75
CA LEU A 19 31.91 30.23 6.68
C LEU A 19 31.01 30.51 7.90
N SER A 20 30.27 29.50 8.36
CA SER A 20 29.39 29.61 9.52
C SER A 20 30.19 29.85 10.80
N GLN A 21 31.30 29.12 10.99
CA GLN A 21 32.22 29.36 12.10
C GLN A 21 32.78 30.78 12.07
N LEU A 22 33.24 31.27 10.91
CA LEU A 22 33.79 32.62 10.77
C LEU A 22 32.75 33.70 11.13
N VAL A 23 31.56 33.63 10.54
CA VAL A 23 30.52 34.65 10.70
C VAL A 23 29.96 34.65 12.12
N PHE A 24 29.57 33.48 12.64
CA PHE A 24 28.90 33.42 13.93
C PHE A 24 29.86 33.57 15.12
N SER A 25 31.14 33.22 15.00
CA SER A 25 32.14 33.56 16.02
C SER A 25 32.41 35.07 16.07
N ALA A 26 32.47 35.74 14.92
CA ALA A 26 32.61 37.20 14.86
C ALA A 26 31.39 37.91 15.47
N ILE A 27 30.17 37.41 15.20
CA ILE A 27 28.95 37.91 15.84
C ILE A 27 28.99 37.69 17.35
N ALA A 28 29.40 36.49 17.82
CA ALA A 28 29.52 36.19 19.24
C ALA A 28 30.51 37.13 19.96
N GLN A 29 31.65 37.41 19.32
CA GLN A 29 32.66 38.31 19.86
C GLN A 29 32.12 39.74 19.92
N ALA A 30 31.55 40.24 18.82
CA ALA A 30 30.95 41.59 18.76
C ALA A 30 29.83 41.77 19.79
N ALA A 31 29.03 40.74 20.04
CA ALA A 31 27.99 40.79 21.08
C ALA A 31 28.60 40.88 22.49
N SER A 32 29.69 40.15 22.74
CA SER A 32 30.40 40.18 24.02
C SER A 32 31.05 41.56 24.25
N ASP A 33 31.71 42.10 23.22
CA ASP A 33 32.36 43.41 23.27
C ASP A 33 31.33 44.54 23.43
N SER A 34 30.21 44.47 22.70
CA SER A 34 29.11 45.43 22.83
C SER A 34 28.56 45.45 24.26
N SER A 35 28.34 44.27 24.86
CA SER A 35 27.87 44.18 26.25
C SER A 35 28.90 44.73 27.24
N ALA A 36 30.21 44.53 26.99
CA ALA A 36 31.27 45.05 27.84
C ALA A 36 31.40 46.58 27.78
N ILE A 37 31.18 47.18 26.61
CA ILE A 37 31.33 48.64 26.40
C ILE A 37 30.05 49.40 26.75
N PHE A 38 28.90 48.93 26.27
CA PHE A 38 27.63 49.66 26.32
C PHE A 38 26.64 49.12 27.37
N GLY A 39 27.00 48.05 28.08
CA GLY A 39 26.14 47.47 29.11
C GLY A 39 24.83 46.91 28.54
N LYS A 40 23.70 47.22 29.19
CA LYS A 40 22.34 46.76 28.80
C LYS A 40 21.50 47.87 28.17
N GLU A 41 22.15 48.86 27.56
CA GLU A 41 21.45 49.98 26.94
C GLU A 41 20.59 49.50 25.75
N PRO A 42 19.26 49.76 25.75
CA PRO A 42 18.36 49.20 24.73
C PRO A 42 18.67 49.65 23.29
N ALA A 43 19.11 50.90 23.10
CA ALA A 43 19.42 51.45 21.78
C ALA A 43 20.58 50.69 21.09
N TYR A 44 21.67 50.47 21.82
CA TYR A 44 22.83 49.72 21.31
C TYR A 44 22.55 48.23 21.15
N THR A 45 21.67 47.67 21.99
CA THR A 45 21.20 46.29 21.85
C THR A 45 20.42 46.10 20.54
N SER A 46 19.53 47.05 20.18
CA SER A 46 18.78 47.02 18.93
C SER A 46 19.68 47.11 17.70
N GLU A 47 20.65 48.02 17.71
CA GLU A 47 21.62 48.16 16.61
C GLU A 47 22.48 46.89 16.42
N LEU A 48 22.89 46.24 17.52
CA LEU A 48 23.60 44.96 17.47
C LEU A 48 22.75 43.86 16.80
N VAL A 49 21.47 43.75 17.15
CA VAL A 49 20.55 42.77 16.55
C VAL A 49 20.36 43.05 15.06
N MET A 50 20.20 44.31 14.66
CA MET A 50 20.08 44.71 13.26
C MET A 50 21.34 44.39 12.47
N TRP A 51 22.52 44.68 13.03
CA TRP A 51 23.80 44.33 12.41
C TRP A 51 23.97 42.81 12.28
N ALA A 52 23.71 42.05 13.34
CA ALA A 52 23.83 40.59 13.33
C ALA A 52 22.87 39.94 12.31
N THR A 53 21.67 40.49 12.15
CA THR A 53 20.71 40.06 11.13
C THR A 53 21.26 40.29 9.73
N LYS A 54 21.81 41.48 9.44
CA LYS A 54 22.46 41.77 8.13
C LYS A 54 23.65 40.86 7.84
N GLN A 55 24.47 40.54 8.84
CA GLN A 55 25.56 39.58 8.68
C GLN A 55 25.04 38.17 8.38
N THR A 56 23.96 37.76 9.06
CA THR A 56 23.29 36.47 8.84
C THR A 56 22.68 36.38 7.43
N GLU A 57 22.11 37.46 6.92
CA GLU A 57 21.60 37.55 5.54
C GLU A 57 22.72 37.42 4.51
N ALA A 58 23.84 38.13 4.70
CA ALA A 58 25.00 38.04 3.83
C ALA A 58 25.60 36.63 3.82
N PHE A 59 25.71 36.00 5.00
CA PHE A 59 26.09 34.60 5.13
C PHE A 59 25.16 33.68 4.35
N ALA A 60 23.84 33.81 4.54
CA ALA A 60 22.87 32.96 3.87
C ALA A 60 22.94 33.10 2.34
N LEU A 61 23.18 34.33 1.83
CA LEU A 61 23.36 34.57 0.39
C LEU A 61 24.58 33.81 -0.17
N LEU A 62 25.70 33.81 0.55
CA LEU A 62 26.90 33.09 0.16
C LEU A 62 26.70 31.57 0.18
N VAL A 63 26.10 31.04 1.24
CA VAL A 63 25.77 29.60 1.35
C VAL A 63 24.80 29.17 0.24
N LYS A 64 23.77 29.98 -0.05
CA LYS A 64 22.85 29.73 -1.16
C LYS A 64 23.58 29.61 -2.48
N ARG A 65 24.44 30.58 -2.78
CA ARG A 65 25.16 30.66 -4.05
C ARG A 65 26.18 29.53 -4.23
N HIS A 66 26.91 29.19 -3.17
CA HIS A 66 28.11 28.35 -3.27
C HIS A 66 27.94 26.93 -2.75
N ALA A 67 26.89 26.64 -1.96
CA ALA A 67 26.63 25.32 -1.42
C ALA A 67 25.26 24.75 -1.81
N LEU A 68 24.20 25.57 -1.81
CA LEU A 68 22.82 25.06 -1.99
C LEU A 68 22.30 25.10 -3.42
N ALA A 69 22.62 26.10 -4.24
CA ALA A 69 21.94 26.29 -5.53
C ALA A 69 22.10 25.09 -6.48
N SER A 70 23.33 24.58 -6.63
CA SER A 70 23.60 23.42 -7.49
C SER A 70 23.11 22.12 -6.88
N SER A 71 23.26 21.93 -5.56
CA SER A 71 22.79 20.70 -4.90
C SER A 71 21.27 20.62 -4.89
N ALA A 72 20.57 21.72 -4.59
CA ALA A 72 19.12 21.79 -4.59
C ALA A 72 18.53 21.50 -5.98
N ALA A 73 19.10 22.08 -7.04
CA ALA A 73 18.67 21.81 -8.41
C ALA A 73 18.82 20.33 -8.81
N ALA A 74 19.84 19.63 -8.30
CA ALA A 74 20.03 18.20 -8.50
C ALA A 74 19.23 17.31 -7.50
N GLY A 75 18.45 17.94 -6.60
CA GLY A 75 17.71 17.29 -5.51
C GLY A 75 18.60 16.67 -4.42
N GLY A 76 19.82 17.19 -4.23
CA GLY A 76 20.75 16.83 -3.17
C GLY A 76 20.26 17.25 -1.79
N LEU A 77 19.20 16.58 -1.31
CA LEU A 77 18.51 16.89 -0.07
C LEU A 77 19.41 16.71 1.15
N ARG A 78 20.19 15.62 1.23
CA ARG A 78 21.22 15.41 2.26
C ARG A 78 22.17 16.61 2.40
N ALA A 79 22.75 17.06 1.30
CA ALA A 79 23.67 18.19 1.31
C ALA A 79 22.99 19.49 1.76
N ALA A 80 21.73 19.71 1.35
CA ALA A 80 20.95 20.84 1.81
C ALA A 80 20.65 20.77 3.32
N ALA A 81 20.27 19.58 3.82
CA ALA A 81 20.01 19.32 5.23
C ALA A 81 21.26 19.53 6.08
N GLU A 82 22.41 19.04 5.65
CA GLU A 82 23.71 19.26 6.31
C GLU A 82 24.05 20.75 6.42
N CYS A 83 23.91 21.51 5.32
CA CYS A 83 24.21 22.95 5.33
C CYS A 83 23.29 23.72 6.30
N VAL A 84 22.00 23.39 6.31
CA VAL A 84 21.03 24.00 7.23
C VAL A 84 21.36 23.64 8.68
N GLN A 85 21.64 22.37 8.97
CA GLN A 85 21.97 21.91 10.32
C GLN A 85 23.24 22.56 10.87
N ILE A 86 24.29 22.67 10.06
CA ILE A 86 25.53 23.36 10.45
C ILE A 86 25.26 24.82 10.83
N ALA A 87 24.48 25.53 9.99
CA ALA A 87 24.18 26.92 10.22
C ALA A 87 23.28 27.15 11.44
N LEU A 88 22.24 26.32 11.62
CA LEU A 88 21.36 26.36 12.78
C LEU A 88 22.11 25.98 14.07
N GLY A 89 23.04 25.02 14.00
CA GLY A 89 23.88 24.64 15.13
C GLY A 89 24.66 25.83 15.68
N HIS A 90 25.34 26.60 14.82
CA HIS A 90 26.04 27.81 15.27
C HIS A 90 25.09 28.91 15.75
N CYS A 91 23.94 29.12 15.10
CA CYS A 91 22.96 30.07 15.58
C CYS A 91 22.41 29.70 16.96
N SER A 92 22.14 28.41 17.24
CA SER A 92 21.61 27.96 18.54
C SER A 92 22.52 28.35 19.72
N LEU A 93 23.84 28.38 19.51
CA LEU A 93 24.81 28.84 20.51
C LEU A 93 24.69 30.33 20.81
N LEU A 94 24.31 31.13 19.80
CA LEU A 94 24.04 32.56 19.94
C LEU A 94 22.67 32.82 20.60
N GLU A 95 21.67 31.98 20.32
CA GLU A 95 20.35 32.10 20.94
C GLU A 95 20.42 31.89 22.46
N ALA A 96 21.28 30.95 22.91
CA ALA A 96 21.57 30.75 24.33
C ALA A 96 22.18 32.00 25.02
N ARG A 97 22.69 32.95 24.24
CA ARG A 97 23.24 34.24 24.71
C ARG A 97 22.30 35.42 24.44
N GLY A 98 21.04 35.15 24.08
CA GLY A 98 20.02 36.18 23.87
C GLY A 98 19.94 36.73 22.45
N LEU A 99 20.63 36.14 21.47
CA LEU A 99 20.61 36.58 20.07
C LEU A 99 19.97 35.53 19.16
N ALA A 100 18.66 35.66 18.92
CA ALA A 100 17.86 34.72 18.12
C ALA A 100 18.04 34.96 16.61
N LEU A 101 18.79 34.08 15.94
CA LEU A 101 19.08 34.17 14.49
C LEU A 101 18.56 32.96 13.69
N CYS A 102 18.16 31.86 14.35
CA CYS A 102 17.61 30.69 13.66
C CYS A 102 16.39 31.03 12.78
N PRO A 103 15.42 31.87 13.21
CA PRO A 103 14.26 32.22 12.37
C PRO A 103 14.64 32.91 11.06
N VAL A 104 15.70 33.74 11.08
CA VAL A 104 16.22 34.43 9.89
C VAL A 104 16.78 33.42 8.90
N LEU A 105 17.63 32.49 9.37
CA LEU A 105 18.19 31.44 8.52
C LEU A 105 17.13 30.49 7.96
N LEU A 106 16.17 30.05 8.79
CA LEU A 106 15.07 29.18 8.35
C LEU A 106 14.29 29.83 7.21
N LYS A 107 13.91 31.11 7.36
CA LYS A 107 13.22 31.87 6.32
C LYS A 107 14.04 31.97 5.05
N LEU A 108 15.35 32.21 5.17
CA LEU A 108 16.22 32.37 4.01
C LEU A 108 16.46 31.03 3.30
N PHE A 109 16.75 29.94 3.99
CA PHE A 109 17.06 28.66 3.36
C PHE A 109 15.84 27.87 2.88
N ARG A 110 14.64 28.15 3.41
CA ARG A 110 13.40 27.44 3.05
C ARG A 110 13.19 27.23 1.55
N PRO A 111 13.28 28.25 0.66
CA PRO A 111 13.06 28.04 -0.77
C PRO A 111 14.06 27.06 -1.40
N SER A 112 15.32 27.08 -0.98
CA SER A 112 16.35 26.17 -1.51
C SER A 112 16.15 24.73 -1.03
N VAL A 113 15.71 24.54 0.22
CA VAL A 113 15.42 23.21 0.76
C VAL A 113 14.15 22.64 0.13
N GLU A 114 13.11 23.46 -0.05
CA GLU A 114 11.89 23.08 -0.75
C GLU A 114 12.17 22.68 -2.20
N GLN A 115 13.03 23.43 -2.91
CA GLN A 115 13.49 23.05 -4.24
C GLN A 115 14.24 21.70 -4.23
N ALA A 116 15.12 21.47 -3.25
CA ALA A 116 15.85 20.21 -3.10
C ALA A 116 14.91 19.03 -2.84
N LEU A 117 13.87 19.24 -2.01
CA LEU A 117 12.83 18.27 -1.70
C LEU A 117 12.06 17.89 -2.97
N ASP A 118 11.56 18.88 -3.70
CA ASP A 118 10.74 18.68 -4.91
C ASP A 118 11.55 17.98 -6.02
N ALA A 119 12.80 18.40 -6.23
CA ALA A 119 13.71 17.75 -7.18
C ALA A 119 14.09 16.32 -6.76
N ASN A 120 14.18 16.05 -5.46
CA ASN A 120 14.42 14.70 -4.96
C ASN A 120 13.22 13.77 -5.23
N LEU A 121 12.01 14.21 -4.89
CA LEU A 121 10.76 13.49 -5.16
C LEU A 121 10.60 13.19 -6.66
N LYS A 122 10.84 14.18 -7.52
CA LYS A 122 10.81 14.00 -8.97
C LYS A 122 11.79 12.92 -9.45
N ARG A 123 13.00 12.87 -8.89
CA ARG A 123 13.98 11.82 -9.21
C ARG A 123 13.52 10.44 -8.74
N ILE A 124 12.89 10.34 -7.57
CA ILE A 124 12.31 9.07 -7.09
C ILE A 124 11.26 8.60 -8.09
N GLU A 125 10.38 9.49 -8.55
CA GLU A 125 9.35 9.19 -9.54
C GLU A 125 9.97 8.71 -10.87
N GLU A 126 10.92 9.46 -11.44
CA GLU A 126 11.57 9.14 -12.71
C GLU A 126 12.37 7.83 -12.62
N SER A 127 13.14 7.62 -11.55
CA SER A 127 13.91 6.40 -11.35
C SER A 127 13.02 5.19 -11.14
N THR A 128 11.91 5.33 -10.42
CA THR A 128 10.97 4.21 -10.21
C THR A 128 10.27 3.87 -11.52
N ALA A 129 9.87 4.88 -12.30
CA ALA A 129 9.24 4.65 -13.59
C ALA A 129 10.16 3.93 -14.59
N ALA A 130 11.44 4.33 -14.67
CA ALA A 130 12.41 3.67 -15.52
C ALA A 130 12.65 2.19 -15.13
N LEU A 131 12.58 1.87 -13.84
CA LEU A 131 12.73 0.49 -13.37
C LEU A 131 11.45 -0.33 -13.59
N ALA A 132 10.28 0.25 -13.37
CA ALA A 132 9.01 -0.40 -13.68
C ALA A 132 8.87 -0.75 -15.18
N ALA A 133 9.48 0.03 -16.07
CA ALA A 133 9.55 -0.27 -17.51
C ALA A 133 10.34 -1.54 -17.84
N ALA A 134 11.30 -1.91 -16.99
CA ALA A 134 12.18 -3.07 -17.16
C ALA A 134 11.88 -4.22 -16.17
N ASP A 135 10.87 -4.07 -15.31
CA ASP A 135 10.57 -5.01 -14.24
C ASP A 135 9.93 -6.29 -14.82
N ASP A 136 10.30 -7.45 -14.28
CA ASP A 136 9.72 -8.75 -14.62
C ASP A 136 8.52 -9.12 -13.73
N TRP A 137 8.26 -8.29 -12.71
CA TRP A 137 7.22 -8.46 -11.70
C TRP A 137 7.40 -9.71 -10.83
N GLU A 138 8.63 -10.23 -10.73
CA GLU A 138 8.94 -11.34 -9.84
C GLU A 138 9.24 -10.85 -8.42
N LEU A 139 8.55 -11.42 -7.43
CA LEU A 139 8.78 -11.06 -6.03
C LEU A 139 10.00 -11.78 -5.47
N THR A 140 11.08 -11.05 -5.29
CA THR A 140 12.34 -11.56 -4.75
C THR A 140 12.65 -10.96 -3.38
N TYR A 141 13.41 -11.69 -2.56
CA TYR A 141 13.99 -11.10 -1.36
C TYR A 141 14.98 -9.99 -1.76
N PRO A 142 15.14 -8.94 -0.94
CA PRO A 142 16.15 -7.93 -1.22
C PRO A 142 17.50 -8.64 -1.35
N PRO A 143 18.32 -8.31 -2.39
CA PRO A 143 19.62 -8.93 -2.56
C PRO A 143 20.39 -8.74 -1.25
N ALA A 144 20.86 -9.85 -0.66
CA ALA A 144 21.69 -9.81 0.53
C ALA A 144 22.84 -8.88 0.21
N VAL A 145 22.92 -7.73 0.91
CA VAL A 145 23.92 -6.70 0.64
C VAL A 145 25.30 -7.32 0.85
N THR A 146 25.89 -7.85 -0.22
CA THR A 146 27.32 -8.12 -0.32
C THR A 146 27.97 -6.75 -0.26
N ARG A 147 28.46 -6.43 0.94
CA ARG A 147 29.19 -5.20 1.27
C ARG A 147 30.14 -4.83 0.13
N GLN A 148 29.78 -3.81 -0.64
CA GLN A 148 30.71 -3.09 -1.49
C GLN A 148 30.63 -1.59 -1.15
N SER A 149 31.82 -1.08 -0.84
CA SER A 149 32.18 0.30 -0.53
C SER A 149 31.92 0.78 0.90
N GLY A 150 33.02 1.10 1.58
CA GLY A 150 33.11 1.28 3.02
C GLY A 150 32.54 2.60 3.51
N ARG A 151 31.66 2.49 4.50
CA ARG A 151 31.54 3.38 5.66
C ARG A 151 30.63 2.72 6.67
N SER A 152 31.25 2.06 7.64
CA SER A 152 30.57 1.48 8.80
C SER A 152 30.09 2.61 9.71
N SER A 153 28.81 2.93 9.70
CA SER A 153 28.13 3.54 10.84
C SER A 153 27.73 2.42 11.79
N SER A 154 28.61 2.12 12.73
CA SER A 154 28.33 1.23 13.85
C SER A 154 27.35 1.89 14.82
N THR A 155 26.05 1.64 14.65
CA THR A 155 25.02 1.67 15.72
C THR A 155 23.65 1.27 15.14
N SER A 156 23.38 -0.04 15.07
CA SER A 156 22.05 -0.65 15.29
C SER A 156 22.06 -2.18 15.07
N LEU A 157 23.15 -2.86 15.43
CA LEU A 157 23.16 -4.32 15.53
C LEU A 157 22.45 -4.74 16.82
N GLY A 158 21.12 -4.59 16.84
CA GLY A 158 20.29 -4.92 17.99
C GLY A 158 18.82 -4.91 17.62
N SER A 159 18.26 -6.12 17.45
CA SER A 159 16.84 -6.41 17.29
C SER A 159 16.22 -6.11 15.92
N THR A 160 16.37 -7.04 14.97
CA THR A 160 15.25 -7.83 14.42
C THR A 160 15.82 -8.77 13.37
N THR A 161 15.52 -10.06 13.49
CA THR A 161 15.28 -10.92 12.32
C THR A 161 14.20 -10.27 11.49
N ALA A 162 14.56 -9.26 10.69
CA ALA A 162 13.60 -8.49 9.92
C ALA A 162 13.04 -9.42 8.86
N TYR A 163 11.74 -9.70 8.92
CA TYR A 163 10.99 -10.33 7.86
C TYR A 163 11.38 -9.65 6.54
N GLN A 164 12.22 -10.31 5.76
CA GLN A 164 12.60 -9.79 4.47
C GLN A 164 11.37 -9.94 3.59
N HIS A 165 10.75 -8.84 3.24
CA HIS A 165 9.58 -8.88 2.39
C HIS A 165 10.01 -9.13 0.95
N LYS A 166 9.28 -10.01 0.26
CA LYS A 166 9.45 -10.18 -1.18
C LYS A 166 8.76 -9.01 -1.90
N LEU A 167 9.50 -8.37 -2.80
CA LEU A 167 9.04 -7.26 -3.65
C LEU A 167 9.67 -7.44 -5.03
N SER A 168 9.10 -6.81 -6.05
CA SER A 168 9.75 -6.71 -7.35
C SER A 168 10.93 -5.73 -7.33
N SER A 169 11.73 -5.72 -8.39
CA SER A 169 12.93 -4.89 -8.49
C SER A 169 12.61 -3.39 -8.38
N SER A 170 11.53 -2.93 -9.02
CA SER A 170 11.09 -1.54 -8.96
C SER A 170 10.57 -1.16 -7.57
N ALA A 171 9.81 -2.04 -6.92
CA ALA A 171 9.26 -1.82 -5.58
C ALA A 171 10.36 -1.78 -4.50
N HIS A 172 11.37 -2.66 -4.59
CA HIS A 172 12.56 -2.61 -3.73
C HIS A 172 13.29 -1.28 -3.86
N ARG A 173 13.54 -0.83 -5.10
CA ARG A 173 14.23 0.43 -5.33
C ARG A 173 13.40 1.62 -4.84
N PHE A 174 12.10 1.64 -5.11
CA PHE A 174 11.19 2.66 -4.61
C PHE A 174 11.26 2.75 -3.08
N ASN A 175 11.09 1.63 -2.37
CA ASN A 175 11.19 1.59 -0.91
C ASN A 175 12.56 2.09 -0.41
N PHE A 176 13.66 1.65 -1.04
CA PHE A 176 15.00 2.10 -0.69
C PHE A 176 15.18 3.62 -0.83
N MET A 177 14.77 4.19 -1.96
CA MET A 177 14.85 5.64 -2.20
C MET A 177 13.97 6.43 -1.23
N VAL A 178 12.81 5.90 -0.85
CA VAL A 178 11.94 6.52 0.16
C VAL A 178 12.56 6.48 1.55
N GLN A 179 13.23 5.38 1.92
CA GLN A 179 13.95 5.30 3.20
C GLN A 179 15.08 6.35 3.26
N ASP A 180 15.90 6.44 2.21
CA ASP A 180 16.95 7.46 2.08
C ASP A 180 16.37 8.87 2.14
N PHE A 181 15.25 9.10 1.46
CA PHE A 181 14.55 10.38 1.47
C PHE A 181 14.11 10.80 2.87
N PHE A 182 13.47 9.90 3.64
CA PHE A 182 13.08 10.22 5.02
C PHE A 182 14.27 10.39 5.96
N GLU A 183 15.40 9.73 5.71
CA GLU A 183 16.64 9.98 6.45
C GLU A 183 17.20 11.37 6.19
N ASP A 184 17.10 11.85 4.94
CA ASP A 184 17.54 13.19 4.55
C ASP A 184 16.56 14.28 5.05
N VAL A 185 15.26 13.99 5.17
CA VAL A 185 14.26 14.93 5.73
C VAL A 185 14.30 14.98 7.26
N GLY A 186 14.70 13.91 7.94
CA GLY A 186 14.72 13.83 9.41
C GLY A 186 15.44 15.01 10.10
N PRO A 187 16.64 15.43 9.64
CA PRO A 187 17.31 16.61 10.15
C PRO A 187 16.59 17.94 9.87
N LEU A 188 15.59 17.98 8.99
CA LEU A 188 14.88 19.21 8.58
C LEU A 188 13.57 19.45 9.35
N LEU A 189 13.32 18.73 10.44
CA LEU A 189 12.09 18.86 11.25
C LEU A 189 11.83 20.30 11.73
N SER A 190 12.88 21.06 12.04
CA SER A 190 12.78 22.48 12.45
C SER A 190 12.17 23.38 11.36
N MET A 191 12.19 22.95 10.10
CA MET A 191 11.62 23.68 8.97
C MET A 191 10.12 23.42 8.75
N GLN A 192 9.52 22.52 9.54
CA GLN A 192 8.10 22.17 9.47
C GLN A 192 7.65 21.74 8.06
N LEU A 193 8.49 20.95 7.38
CA LEU A 193 8.23 20.45 6.02
C LEU A 193 7.43 19.15 5.98
N GLY A 194 6.92 18.67 7.12
CA GLY A 194 6.25 17.37 7.25
C GLY A 194 5.07 17.20 6.29
N GLY A 195 4.15 18.18 6.25
CA GLY A 195 3.00 18.14 5.35
C GLY A 195 3.39 18.10 3.86
N LYS A 196 4.33 18.95 3.44
CA LYS A 196 4.84 18.98 2.06
C LYS A 196 5.54 17.66 1.68
N THR A 197 6.30 17.09 2.61
CA THR A 197 7.01 15.82 2.44
C THR A 197 6.03 14.66 2.23
N LEU A 198 5.00 14.57 3.08
CA LEU A 198 3.99 13.52 2.99
C LEU A 198 3.13 13.65 1.73
N GLU A 199 2.72 14.88 1.38
CA GLU A 199 1.96 15.13 0.16
C GLU A 199 2.76 14.78 -1.10
N GLY A 200 4.01 15.24 -1.18
CA GLY A 200 4.88 14.94 -2.32
C GLY A 200 5.14 13.44 -2.46
N LEU A 201 5.39 12.73 -1.36
CA LEU A 201 5.56 11.28 -1.41
C LEU A 201 4.27 10.54 -1.79
N PHE A 202 3.11 11.01 -1.34
CA PHE A 202 1.82 10.46 -1.78
C PHE A 202 1.67 10.59 -3.30
N GLN A 203 2.01 11.74 -3.89
CA GLN A 203 1.94 11.95 -5.33
C GLN A 203 2.85 10.97 -6.09
N VAL A 204 4.10 10.79 -5.63
CA VAL A 204 5.02 9.82 -6.23
C VAL A 204 4.50 8.39 -6.12
N PHE A 205 3.95 7.99 -4.96
CA PHE A 205 3.34 6.67 -4.80
C PHE A 205 2.11 6.49 -5.70
N ASN A 206 1.27 7.52 -5.84
CA ASN A 206 0.12 7.48 -6.72
C ASN A 206 0.52 7.36 -8.20
N SER A 207 1.59 8.05 -8.62
CA SER A 207 2.20 7.85 -9.95
C SER A 207 2.71 6.41 -10.13
N TYR A 208 3.34 5.82 -9.11
CA TYR A 208 3.76 4.42 -9.15
C TYR A 208 2.57 3.47 -9.29
N VAL A 209 1.50 3.65 -8.52
CA VAL A 209 0.29 2.82 -8.63
C VAL A 209 -0.38 2.96 -9.99
N ASN A 210 -0.45 4.17 -10.56
CA ASN A 210 -0.95 4.36 -11.92
C ASN A 210 -0.11 3.60 -12.96
N MET A 211 1.20 3.53 -12.79
CA MET A 211 2.06 2.69 -13.64
C MET A 211 1.74 1.20 -13.47
N LEU A 212 1.48 0.74 -12.25
CA LEU A 212 1.06 -0.65 -12.01
C LEU A 212 -0.30 -0.96 -12.65
N ILE A 213 -1.24 -0.01 -12.65
CA ILE A 213 -2.52 -0.16 -13.36
C ILE A 213 -2.26 -0.33 -14.87
N LYS A 214 -1.38 0.49 -15.45
CA LYS A 214 -0.96 0.38 -16.86
C LYS A 214 -0.19 -0.90 -17.19
N ALA A 215 0.30 -1.63 -16.19
CA ALA A 215 0.97 -2.92 -16.39
C ALA A 215 -0.03 -4.08 -16.45
N LEU A 216 -1.29 -3.88 -16.03
CA LEU A 216 -2.34 -4.87 -16.18
C LEU A 216 -2.72 -5.03 -17.67
N PRO A 217 -2.97 -6.24 -18.17
CA PRO A 217 -3.45 -6.41 -19.54
C PRO A 217 -4.78 -5.68 -19.79
N GLY A 218 -5.08 -5.30 -21.03
CA GLY A 218 -6.31 -4.56 -21.38
C GLY A 218 -6.36 -3.09 -20.91
N SER A 219 -5.45 -2.65 -20.03
CA SER A 219 -5.43 -1.26 -19.52
C SER A 219 -5.00 -0.19 -20.54
N MET A 220 -4.43 -0.58 -21.67
CA MET A 220 -3.97 0.36 -22.71
C MET A 220 -5.05 0.76 -23.73
N GLU A 221 -6.19 0.06 -23.76
CA GLU A 221 -7.25 0.33 -24.75
C GLU A 221 -8.05 1.61 -24.45
N GLU A 222 -8.09 2.05 -23.19
CA GLU A 222 -8.77 3.29 -22.77
C GLU A 222 -7.94 4.57 -23.02
N GLU A 223 -6.62 4.47 -23.24
CA GLU A 223 -5.73 5.65 -23.30
C GLU A 223 -5.50 6.22 -24.72
N ALA A 224 -6.17 5.70 -25.75
CA ALA A 224 -6.12 6.29 -27.10
C ALA A 224 -6.70 7.72 -27.19
N ASN A 225 -7.35 8.21 -26.12
CA ASN A 225 -8.06 9.50 -26.10
C ASN A 225 -7.44 10.62 -25.23
N TYR A 226 -6.28 10.41 -24.59
CA TYR A 226 -5.61 11.47 -23.81
C TYR A 226 -4.15 11.70 -24.22
N GLU A 227 -3.97 12.46 -25.30
CA GLU A 227 -2.69 13.09 -25.67
C GLU A 227 -2.25 14.06 -24.55
N GLY A 228 -1.39 13.62 -23.63
CA GLY A 228 -0.82 14.53 -22.63
C GLY A 228 0.11 13.92 -21.58
N SER A 229 0.05 12.62 -21.33
CA SER A 229 1.02 11.93 -20.46
C SER A 229 1.94 11.10 -21.33
N GLY A 230 3.18 11.54 -21.52
CA GLY A 230 4.15 10.81 -22.33
C GLY A 230 4.16 9.33 -21.94
N ASN A 231 3.88 8.45 -22.90
CA ASN A 231 3.81 7.00 -22.75
C ASN A 231 5.08 6.47 -22.07
N LYS A 232 5.07 6.41 -20.74
CA LYS A 232 6.06 5.66 -19.97
C LYS A 232 5.71 4.20 -20.23
N ILE A 233 6.42 3.61 -21.19
CA ILE A 233 6.29 2.20 -21.56
C ILE A 233 6.50 1.38 -20.28
N VAL A 234 5.47 0.64 -19.85
CA VAL A 234 5.54 -0.26 -18.69
C VAL A 234 5.50 -1.70 -19.22
N ARG A 235 6.28 -2.59 -18.63
CA ARG A 235 6.23 -4.01 -19.00
C ARG A 235 4.91 -4.62 -18.51
N MET A 236 4.23 -5.34 -19.39
CA MET A 236 2.95 -5.97 -19.05
C MET A 236 3.14 -7.13 -18.07
N ALA A 237 2.19 -7.27 -17.15
CA ALA A 237 2.03 -8.41 -16.27
C ALA A 237 1.18 -9.47 -16.98
N GLU A 238 1.84 -10.27 -17.81
CA GLU A 238 1.19 -11.26 -18.70
C GLU A 238 0.52 -12.40 -17.92
N THR A 239 1.07 -12.77 -16.77
CA THR A 239 0.55 -13.89 -15.97
C THR A 239 -0.21 -13.41 -14.73
N GLU A 240 -1.19 -14.21 -14.27
CA GLU A 240 -1.93 -13.94 -13.02
C GLU A 240 -0.97 -13.80 -11.81
N ALA A 241 0.15 -14.53 -11.81
CA ALA A 241 1.20 -14.40 -10.79
C ALA A 241 1.84 -13.01 -10.79
N GLN A 242 2.19 -12.48 -11.96
CA GLN A 242 2.73 -11.13 -12.09
C GLN A 242 1.69 -10.07 -11.70
N GLN A 243 0.43 -10.24 -12.11
CA GLN A 243 -0.63 -9.29 -11.78
C GLN A 243 -0.90 -9.24 -10.26
N ILE A 244 -0.93 -10.41 -9.59
CA ILE A 244 -1.03 -10.47 -8.14
C ILE A 244 0.24 -9.93 -7.46
N ALA A 245 1.42 -10.06 -8.08
CA ALA A 245 2.65 -9.45 -7.59
C ALA A 245 2.59 -7.91 -7.60
N LEU A 246 1.94 -7.28 -8.60
CA LEU A 246 1.68 -5.84 -8.60
C LEU A 246 0.88 -5.41 -7.36
N LEU A 247 -0.18 -6.15 -7.06
CA LEU A 247 -1.03 -5.93 -5.89
C LEU A 247 -0.24 -6.13 -4.58
N ALA A 248 0.61 -7.15 -4.52
CA ALA A 248 1.45 -7.45 -3.38
C ALA A 248 2.46 -6.33 -3.10
N ASN A 249 3.11 -5.81 -4.14
CA ASN A 249 4.01 -4.66 -4.07
C ASN A 249 3.29 -3.44 -3.49
N ALA A 250 2.20 -3.02 -4.13
CA ALA A 250 1.46 -1.82 -3.75
C ALA A 250 0.89 -1.91 -2.33
N SER A 251 0.30 -3.06 -1.97
CA SER A 251 -0.29 -3.29 -0.65
C SER A 251 0.76 -3.26 0.46
N LEU A 252 1.94 -3.87 0.24
CA LEU A 252 3.02 -3.86 1.21
C LEU A 252 3.59 -2.47 1.44
N LEU A 253 3.83 -1.74 0.34
CA LEU A 253 4.32 -0.37 0.39
C LEU A 253 3.36 0.52 1.18
N ALA A 254 2.06 0.47 0.85
CA ALA A 254 1.05 1.32 1.47
C ALA A 254 0.74 0.96 2.93
N ASP A 255 0.65 -0.32 3.27
CA ASP A 255 0.19 -0.73 4.60
C ASP A 255 1.29 -0.69 5.67
N GLU A 256 2.53 -1.05 5.27
CA GLU A 256 3.65 -1.21 6.21
C GLU A 256 4.83 -0.28 5.92
N LEU A 257 5.44 -0.38 4.73
CA LEU A 257 6.78 0.18 4.51
C LEU A 257 6.78 1.71 4.50
N LEU A 258 5.84 2.35 3.80
CA LEU A 258 5.71 3.80 3.74
C LEU A 258 5.25 4.39 5.09
N PRO A 259 4.21 3.88 5.76
CA PRO A 259 3.86 4.30 7.12
C PRO A 259 5.01 4.19 8.12
N ARG A 260 5.80 3.10 8.06
CA ARG A 260 6.97 2.91 8.92
C ARG A 260 8.07 3.94 8.63
N ALA A 261 8.33 4.24 7.36
CA ALA A 261 9.29 5.27 6.98
C ALA A 261 8.86 6.66 7.50
N ALA A 262 7.58 6.99 7.34
CA ALA A 262 6.99 8.25 7.80
C ALA A 262 7.03 8.46 9.31
N MET A 263 7.13 7.39 10.13
CA MET A 263 7.31 7.53 11.58
C MET A 263 8.57 8.32 11.96
N LYS A 264 9.59 8.36 11.07
CA LYS A 264 10.80 9.18 11.24
C LYS A 264 10.49 10.68 11.33
N LEU A 265 9.34 11.13 10.81
CA LEU A 265 8.89 12.52 10.88
C LEU A 265 8.14 12.88 12.17
N SER A 266 7.81 11.91 13.02
CA SER A 266 7.09 12.19 14.26
C SER A 266 7.99 12.91 15.27
N PRO A 267 7.52 13.98 15.94
CA PRO A 267 8.30 14.73 16.93
C PRO A 267 8.68 13.90 18.17
N LEU A 268 8.27 12.64 18.27
CA LEU A 268 8.59 11.73 19.36
C LEU A 268 10.10 11.45 19.52
N ASN A 269 10.92 11.69 18.49
CA ASN A 269 12.37 11.49 18.53
C ASN A 269 13.16 12.68 19.09
N GLN A 270 12.52 13.77 19.53
CA GLN A 270 13.21 14.94 20.11
C GLN A 270 13.08 15.11 21.64
N ALA A 271 12.29 14.28 22.33
CA ALA A 271 12.13 14.42 23.78
C ALA A 271 13.14 13.56 24.58
N SER A 272 14.43 13.90 24.51
CA SER A 272 15.43 13.52 25.52
C SER A 272 15.62 14.62 26.58
N TYR A 273 14.60 15.45 26.80
CA TYR A 273 14.55 16.38 27.93
C TYR A 273 13.26 16.14 28.71
N LYS A 274 13.43 15.43 29.83
CA LYS A 274 12.53 15.26 30.99
C LYS A 274 11.03 15.17 30.67
N ASP A 275 10.44 13.98 30.73
CA ASP A 275 9.02 13.92 31.08
C ASP A 275 8.53 12.66 31.82
N ASP A 276 7.58 12.91 32.72
CA ASP A 276 7.00 12.07 33.78
C ASP A 276 6.27 10.82 33.26
N PRO A 277 6.49 9.61 33.83
CA PRO A 277 5.96 8.34 33.32
C PRO A 277 4.43 8.12 33.43
N ARG A 278 3.63 9.04 34.00
CA ARG A 278 2.23 8.75 34.38
C ARG A 278 1.14 8.98 33.32
N ARG A 279 1.45 9.48 32.11
CA ARG A 279 0.43 9.77 31.07
C ARG A 279 0.42 8.83 29.84
N ARG A 280 1.04 7.66 29.91
CA ARG A 280 1.43 6.89 28.71
C ARG A 280 0.38 5.99 28.03
N SER A 281 -0.77 5.68 28.63
CA SER A 281 -1.61 4.58 28.11
C SER A 281 -2.81 4.96 27.24
N ALA A 282 -3.48 6.10 27.48
CA ALA A 282 -4.74 6.43 26.77
C ALA A 282 -4.54 7.30 25.52
N ASP A 283 -3.41 8.01 25.43
CA ASP A 283 -3.21 9.12 24.48
C ASP A 283 -2.38 8.71 23.25
N ARG A 284 -1.92 7.45 23.17
CA ARG A 284 -1.13 6.93 22.03
C ARG A 284 -1.95 6.72 20.76
N GLN A 285 -3.24 6.42 20.88
CA GLN A 285 -4.10 6.03 19.75
C GLN A 285 -4.58 7.23 18.90
N ASN A 286 -4.43 8.47 19.39
CA ASN A 286 -4.98 9.66 18.74
C ASN A 286 -3.92 10.68 18.26
N ARG A 287 -2.63 10.35 18.32
CA ARG A 287 -1.56 11.35 18.23
C ARG A 287 -1.20 11.90 16.85
N HIS A 288 -1.70 11.35 15.74
CA HIS A 288 -1.33 11.83 14.40
C HIS A 288 -2.48 11.71 13.38
N PRO A 289 -3.48 12.61 13.40
CA PRO A 289 -4.59 12.60 12.43
C PRO A 289 -4.10 12.72 10.98
N GLU A 290 -3.07 13.54 10.72
CA GLU A 290 -2.47 13.71 9.39
C GLU A 290 -1.85 12.41 8.85
N GLN A 291 -1.15 11.65 9.71
CA GLN A 291 -0.56 10.37 9.30
C GLN A 291 -1.63 9.30 9.03
N ARG A 292 -2.75 9.33 9.78
CA ARG A 292 -3.90 8.46 9.52
C ARG A 292 -4.58 8.80 8.19
N GLU A 293 -4.80 10.08 7.93
CA GLU A 293 -5.34 10.56 6.66
C GLU A 293 -4.44 10.15 5.49
N TRP A 294 -3.14 10.38 5.64
CA TRP A 294 -2.15 10.01 4.65
C TRP A 294 -2.13 8.50 4.39
N LYS A 295 -2.15 7.66 5.44
CA LYS A 295 -2.27 6.20 5.27
C LYS A 295 -3.57 5.81 4.56
N ARG A 296 -4.69 6.47 4.86
CA ARG A 296 -5.97 6.22 4.17
C ARG A 296 -5.85 6.54 2.67
N ARG A 297 -5.23 7.67 2.32
CA ARG A 297 -4.99 8.04 0.91
C ARG A 297 -4.12 7.01 0.19
N LEU A 298 -3.07 6.48 0.82
CA LEU A 298 -2.26 5.40 0.23
C LEU A 298 -3.12 4.16 -0.06
N VAL A 299 -3.96 3.74 0.89
CA VAL A 299 -4.86 2.59 0.72
C VAL A 299 -5.84 2.82 -0.43
N ILE A 300 -6.44 4.01 -0.54
CA ILE A 300 -7.34 4.37 -1.65
C ILE A 300 -6.62 4.25 -3.01
N SER A 301 -5.36 4.67 -3.12
CA SER A 301 -4.59 4.46 -4.35
C SER A 301 -4.46 2.98 -4.67
N VAL A 302 -4.15 2.12 -3.69
CA VAL A 302 -4.07 0.65 -3.91
C VAL A 302 -5.44 0.05 -4.26
N ASP A 303 -6.53 0.57 -3.69
CA ASP A 303 -7.89 0.13 -4.01
C ASP A 303 -8.21 0.34 -5.50
N ARG A 304 -7.74 1.44 -6.11
CA ARG A 304 -7.89 1.65 -7.57
C ARG A 304 -7.22 0.54 -8.38
N LEU A 305 -6.02 0.10 -7.99
CA LEU A 305 -5.34 -1.01 -8.66
C LEU A 305 -6.10 -2.33 -8.48
N LYS A 306 -6.62 -2.59 -7.28
CA LYS A 306 -7.48 -3.76 -7.02
C LYS A 306 -8.75 -3.73 -7.86
N ASP A 307 -9.40 -2.58 -7.97
CA ASP A 307 -10.62 -2.43 -8.77
C ASP A 307 -10.35 -2.63 -10.26
N SER A 308 -9.25 -2.11 -10.80
CA SER A 308 -8.83 -2.37 -12.18
C SER A 308 -8.56 -3.86 -12.43
N PHE A 309 -7.81 -4.52 -11.53
CA PHE A 309 -7.55 -5.96 -11.60
C PHE A 309 -8.84 -6.79 -11.57
N CYS A 310 -9.76 -6.50 -10.63
CA CYS A 310 -11.00 -7.25 -10.49
C CYS A 310 -11.92 -7.04 -11.69
N ARG A 311 -12.01 -5.80 -12.20
CA ARG A 311 -12.80 -5.47 -13.39
C ARG A 311 -12.30 -6.22 -14.61
N GLN A 312 -10.98 -6.20 -14.84
CA GLN A 312 -10.38 -6.90 -15.98
C GLN A 312 -10.68 -8.40 -15.92
N HIS A 313 -10.44 -9.04 -14.79
CA HIS A 313 -10.73 -10.47 -14.67
C HIS A 313 -12.21 -10.84 -14.69
N ALA A 314 -13.10 -9.92 -14.32
CA ALA A 314 -14.53 -10.10 -14.50
C ALA A 314 -14.91 -9.99 -15.98
N LEU A 315 -14.36 -9.02 -16.71
CA LEU A 315 -14.55 -8.87 -18.15
C LEU A 315 -14.07 -10.10 -18.91
N ASP A 316 -12.84 -10.55 -18.64
CA ASP A 316 -12.25 -11.75 -19.27
C ASP A 316 -13.06 -13.04 -19.00
N LEU A 317 -13.85 -13.06 -17.92
CA LEU A 317 -14.69 -14.21 -17.55
C LEU A 317 -16.09 -14.12 -18.16
N ILE A 318 -16.65 -12.91 -18.24
CA ILE A 318 -18.04 -12.68 -18.67
C ILE A 318 -18.12 -12.61 -20.18
N PHE A 319 -17.12 -12.05 -20.86
CA PHE A 319 -17.17 -11.80 -22.30
C PHE A 319 -16.17 -12.67 -23.06
N THR A 320 -16.57 -13.10 -24.25
CA THR A 320 -15.68 -13.76 -25.22
C THR A 320 -14.81 -12.74 -25.96
N GLU A 321 -13.77 -13.21 -26.64
CA GLU A 321 -12.96 -12.37 -27.53
C GLU A 321 -13.79 -11.73 -28.66
N ASP A 322 -14.89 -12.37 -29.07
CA ASP A 322 -15.81 -11.90 -30.11
C ASP A 322 -16.85 -10.88 -29.58
N GLY A 323 -16.87 -10.62 -28.26
CA GLY A 323 -17.77 -9.67 -27.60
C GLY A 323 -19.11 -10.25 -27.16
N ASP A 324 -19.31 -11.56 -27.30
CA ASP A 324 -20.49 -12.26 -26.78
C ASP A 324 -20.39 -12.45 -25.25
N SER A 325 -21.53 -12.52 -24.57
CA SER A 325 -21.58 -12.75 -23.13
C SER A 325 -21.77 -14.23 -22.80
N HIS A 326 -20.89 -14.79 -21.97
CA HIS A 326 -21.08 -16.07 -21.28
C HIS A 326 -22.18 -16.01 -20.21
N LEU A 327 -22.53 -14.79 -19.76
CA LEU A 327 -23.58 -14.53 -18.78
C LEU A 327 -24.79 -13.89 -19.48
N SER A 328 -25.64 -14.72 -20.07
CA SER A 328 -26.85 -14.28 -20.76
C SER A 328 -28.12 -14.92 -20.19
N ALA A 329 -29.25 -14.22 -20.33
CA ALA A 329 -30.56 -14.71 -19.88
C ALA A 329 -30.96 -16.03 -20.58
N ASP A 330 -30.48 -16.21 -21.82
CA ASP A 330 -30.68 -17.42 -22.62
C ASP A 330 -30.24 -18.71 -21.92
N MET A 331 -29.25 -18.66 -21.01
CA MET A 331 -28.82 -19.85 -20.27
C MET A 331 -29.93 -20.43 -19.39
N TYR A 332 -30.85 -19.58 -18.94
CA TYR A 332 -31.95 -19.98 -18.06
C TYR A 332 -33.26 -20.14 -18.84
N ILE A 333 -33.57 -19.23 -19.76
CA ILE A 333 -34.86 -19.21 -20.47
C ILE A 333 -35.01 -20.39 -21.45
N ASN A 334 -33.89 -20.94 -21.96
CA ASN A 334 -33.93 -22.06 -22.92
C ASN A 334 -33.94 -23.46 -22.27
N MET A 335 -33.90 -23.56 -20.94
CA MET A 335 -33.84 -24.83 -20.20
C MET A 335 -35.07 -25.72 -20.39
N ASP A 336 -36.27 -25.13 -20.33
CA ASP A 336 -37.53 -25.89 -20.34
C ASP A 336 -37.88 -26.52 -21.70
N GLY A 337 -37.10 -26.24 -22.75
CA GLY A 337 -37.28 -26.81 -24.08
C GLY A 337 -36.60 -28.16 -24.32
N ASN A 338 -35.71 -28.62 -23.42
CA ASN A 338 -34.88 -29.81 -23.61
C ASN A 338 -35.00 -30.75 -22.40
N VAL A 339 -35.95 -31.68 -22.46
CA VAL A 339 -36.45 -32.46 -21.30
C VAL A 339 -35.68 -33.77 -21.07
N ASP A 340 -34.66 -34.08 -21.86
CA ASP A 340 -33.82 -35.26 -21.63
C ASP A 340 -32.99 -35.09 -20.34
N GLU A 341 -32.73 -36.20 -19.61
CA GLU A 341 -32.17 -36.27 -18.26
C GLU A 341 -31.22 -35.11 -17.88
N ILE A 342 -31.78 -34.08 -17.21
CA ILE A 342 -31.03 -32.92 -16.73
C ILE A 342 -30.18 -33.36 -15.55
N GLU A 343 -28.86 -33.41 -15.75
CA GLU A 343 -27.90 -33.51 -14.65
C GLU A 343 -27.74 -32.13 -14.01
N TRP A 344 -28.23 -31.98 -12.78
CA TRP A 344 -28.12 -30.72 -12.04
C TRP A 344 -26.67 -30.41 -11.68
N PHE A 345 -26.17 -29.30 -12.21
CA PHE A 345 -24.81 -28.84 -11.98
C PHE A 345 -24.73 -27.32 -12.15
N PRO A 346 -23.86 -26.59 -11.43
CA PRO A 346 -23.72 -25.14 -11.62
C PRO A 346 -23.39 -24.79 -13.08
N SER A 347 -23.90 -23.68 -13.59
CA SER A 347 -23.69 -23.26 -14.97
C SER A 347 -22.20 -22.99 -15.26
N PRO A 348 -21.72 -23.21 -16.51
CA PRO A 348 -20.30 -23.17 -16.84
C PRO A 348 -19.55 -21.93 -16.35
N ILE A 349 -20.13 -20.73 -16.49
CA ILE A 349 -19.49 -19.49 -16.04
C ILE A 349 -19.20 -19.47 -14.53
N PHE A 350 -20.08 -20.03 -13.70
CA PHE A 350 -19.85 -20.11 -12.25
C PHE A 350 -18.86 -21.21 -11.88
N GLN A 351 -18.78 -22.29 -12.66
CA GLN A 351 -17.71 -23.28 -12.53
C GLN A 351 -16.34 -22.68 -12.85
N GLU A 352 -16.25 -21.88 -13.92
CA GLU A 352 -15.05 -21.16 -14.32
C GLU A 352 -14.65 -20.11 -13.29
N LEU A 353 -15.62 -19.36 -12.74
CA LEU A 353 -15.40 -18.45 -11.61
C LEU A 353 -14.77 -19.18 -10.42
N TYR A 354 -15.34 -20.31 -10.01
CA TYR A 354 -14.81 -21.13 -8.93
C TYR A 354 -13.38 -21.61 -9.22
N ALA A 355 -13.13 -22.13 -10.42
CA ALA A 355 -11.81 -22.61 -10.83
C ALA A 355 -10.77 -21.47 -10.83
N LYS A 356 -11.15 -20.29 -11.35
CA LYS A 356 -10.30 -19.10 -11.39
C LYS A 356 -9.99 -18.59 -9.99
N LEU A 357 -10.98 -18.50 -9.11
CA LEU A 357 -10.78 -18.08 -7.71
C LEU A 357 -9.85 -19.03 -6.96
N ASN A 358 -9.95 -20.35 -7.16
CA ASN A 358 -9.02 -21.30 -6.54
C ASN A 358 -7.59 -21.17 -7.07
N ARG A 359 -7.43 -20.99 -8.38
CA ARG A 359 -6.12 -20.74 -9.00
C ARG A 359 -5.49 -19.48 -8.42
N MET A 360 -6.24 -18.38 -8.38
CA MET A 360 -5.79 -17.12 -7.80
C MET A 360 -5.53 -17.22 -6.30
N ALA A 361 -6.32 -17.97 -5.55
CA ALA A 361 -6.09 -18.19 -4.13
C ALA A 361 -4.74 -18.88 -3.88
N SER A 362 -4.40 -19.89 -4.68
CA SER A 362 -3.09 -20.56 -4.61
C SER A 362 -1.95 -19.59 -4.88
N ILE A 363 -2.04 -18.79 -5.95
CA ILE A 363 -1.02 -17.81 -6.31
C ILE A 363 -0.90 -16.73 -5.22
N ALA A 364 -2.03 -16.23 -4.72
CA ALA A 364 -2.08 -15.19 -3.70
C ALA A 364 -1.49 -15.66 -2.37
N ALA A 365 -1.60 -16.95 -2.02
CA ALA A 365 -0.96 -17.51 -0.82
C ALA A 365 0.57 -17.35 -0.88
N ASP A 366 1.18 -17.53 -2.06
CA ASP A 366 2.62 -17.38 -2.27
C ASP A 366 3.08 -15.91 -2.35
N MET A 367 2.22 -15.02 -2.82
CA MET A 367 2.53 -13.59 -2.97
C MET A 367 2.32 -12.79 -1.66
N PHE A 368 1.35 -13.20 -0.84
CA PHE A 368 0.97 -12.54 0.42
C PHE A 368 1.39 -13.33 1.68
N VAL A 369 2.54 -14.01 1.65
CA VAL A 369 3.04 -14.78 2.81
C VAL A 369 3.05 -13.94 4.09
N GLY A 370 2.40 -14.44 5.14
CA GLY A 370 2.24 -13.78 6.45
C GLY A 370 1.24 -12.62 6.46
N ARG A 371 0.51 -12.42 5.36
CA ARG A 371 -0.46 -11.33 5.14
C ARG A 371 -1.69 -11.85 4.39
N GLU A 372 -2.19 -13.00 4.82
CA GLU A 372 -3.26 -13.78 4.19
C GLU A 372 -4.55 -12.97 4.02
N ARG A 373 -4.76 -11.96 4.88
CA ARG A 373 -5.88 -11.02 4.78
C ARG A 373 -5.95 -10.33 3.42
N PHE A 374 -4.81 -10.00 2.79
CA PHE A 374 -4.84 -9.35 1.47
C PHE A 374 -5.37 -10.30 0.39
N ALA A 375 -5.01 -11.59 0.44
CA ALA A 375 -5.55 -12.60 -0.46
C ALA A 375 -7.07 -12.75 -0.27
N THR A 376 -7.54 -12.87 0.98
CA THR A 376 -8.98 -12.96 1.27
C THR A 376 -9.75 -11.75 0.76
N LEU A 377 -9.24 -10.53 0.97
CA LEU A 377 -9.90 -9.30 0.50
C LEU A 377 -9.90 -9.19 -1.04
N LEU A 378 -8.86 -9.70 -1.70
CA LEU A 378 -8.80 -9.74 -3.16
C LEU A 378 -9.87 -10.69 -3.74
N LEU A 379 -9.95 -11.92 -3.22
CA LEU A 379 -10.94 -12.92 -3.65
C LEU A 379 -12.38 -12.45 -3.37
N MET A 380 -12.60 -11.83 -2.21
CA MET A 380 -13.86 -11.20 -1.86
C MET A 380 -14.26 -10.14 -2.88
N ARG A 381 -13.34 -9.23 -3.21
CA ARG A 381 -13.58 -8.15 -4.18
C ARG A 381 -13.85 -8.68 -5.58
N LEU A 382 -13.06 -9.65 -6.05
CA LEU A 382 -13.25 -10.26 -7.36
C LEU A 382 -14.60 -10.96 -7.50
N THR A 383 -14.99 -11.74 -6.48
CA THR A 383 -16.30 -12.42 -6.48
C THR A 383 -17.44 -11.39 -6.48
N GLU A 384 -17.34 -10.35 -5.65
CA GLU A 384 -18.31 -9.25 -5.65
C GLU A 384 -18.41 -8.55 -6.99
N THR A 385 -17.28 -8.28 -7.67
CA THR A 385 -17.28 -7.60 -8.96
C THR A 385 -18.05 -8.39 -10.02
N VAL A 386 -17.86 -9.72 -10.08
CA VAL A 386 -18.59 -10.57 -11.05
C VAL A 386 -20.09 -10.61 -10.74
N ILE A 387 -20.47 -10.75 -9.47
CA ILE A 387 -21.88 -10.84 -9.09
C ILE A 387 -22.61 -9.49 -9.22
N LEU A 388 -21.93 -8.38 -8.95
CA LEU A 388 -22.49 -7.06 -9.21
C LEU A 388 -22.73 -6.82 -10.70
N TRP A 389 -21.90 -7.40 -11.58
CA TRP A 389 -22.15 -7.33 -13.03
C TRP A 389 -23.51 -7.93 -13.39
N LEU A 390 -23.83 -9.12 -12.88
CA LEU A 390 -25.14 -9.75 -13.06
C LEU A 390 -26.28 -8.90 -12.48
N SER A 391 -26.07 -8.35 -11.28
CA SER A 391 -27.06 -7.51 -10.62
C SER A 391 -27.42 -6.27 -11.42
N ASP A 392 -26.42 -5.65 -12.06
CA ASP A 392 -26.52 -4.35 -12.72
C ASP A 392 -26.74 -4.47 -14.25
N ASP A 393 -26.74 -5.68 -14.81
CA ASP A 393 -26.96 -5.91 -16.24
C ASP A 393 -28.44 -5.76 -16.62
N GLN A 394 -28.82 -4.56 -17.06
CA GLN A 394 -30.19 -4.27 -17.45
C GLN A 394 -30.66 -5.15 -18.62
N SER A 395 -29.82 -5.42 -19.63
CA SER A 395 -30.23 -6.24 -20.78
C SER A 395 -30.56 -7.67 -20.37
N PHE A 396 -29.76 -8.26 -19.49
CA PHE A 396 -30.03 -9.57 -18.90
C PHE A 396 -31.40 -9.61 -18.20
N TRP A 397 -31.72 -8.58 -17.42
CA TRP A 397 -32.99 -8.53 -16.68
C TRP A 397 -34.19 -8.20 -17.56
N ASP A 398 -34.04 -7.36 -18.58
CA ASP A 398 -35.10 -7.06 -19.55
C ASP A 398 -35.55 -8.34 -20.27
N ASP A 399 -34.59 -9.20 -20.66
CA ASP A 399 -34.88 -10.49 -21.30
C ASP A 399 -35.59 -11.47 -20.35
N ILE A 400 -35.27 -11.47 -19.06
CA ILE A 400 -35.93 -12.33 -18.06
C ILE A 400 -37.33 -11.84 -17.69
N GLU A 401 -37.52 -10.52 -17.55
CA GLU A 401 -38.77 -9.93 -17.04
C GLU A 401 -39.78 -9.63 -18.15
N GLU A 402 -39.32 -9.10 -19.28
CA GLU A 402 -40.15 -8.60 -20.38
C GLU A 402 -39.90 -9.32 -21.72
N GLY A 403 -38.96 -10.28 -21.73
CA GLY A 403 -38.57 -11.00 -22.93
C GLY A 403 -39.70 -11.86 -23.55
N PRO A 404 -39.53 -12.28 -24.82
CA PRO A 404 -40.56 -13.03 -25.55
C PRO A 404 -40.81 -14.44 -24.98
N ARG A 405 -39.85 -14.97 -24.21
CA ARG A 405 -39.96 -16.25 -23.51
C ARG A 405 -39.76 -16.01 -22.02
N PRO A 406 -40.75 -16.31 -21.17
CA PRO A 406 -40.59 -16.11 -19.73
C PRO A 406 -39.64 -17.15 -19.13
N LEU A 407 -39.06 -16.84 -17.98
CA LEU A 407 -38.31 -17.80 -17.16
C LEU A 407 -39.22 -18.98 -16.78
N GLY A 408 -38.83 -20.20 -17.14
CA GLY A 408 -39.56 -21.42 -16.81
C GLY A 408 -39.05 -22.11 -15.54
N PRO A 409 -39.74 -23.18 -15.07
CA PRO A 409 -39.43 -23.84 -13.81
C PRO A 409 -37.99 -24.36 -13.71
N LEU A 410 -37.49 -25.00 -14.78
CA LEU A 410 -36.13 -25.54 -14.81
C LEU A 410 -35.09 -24.42 -14.84
N GLY A 411 -35.37 -23.36 -15.60
CA GLY A 411 -34.55 -22.15 -15.62
C GLY A 411 -34.44 -21.49 -14.24
N LEU A 412 -35.55 -21.35 -13.52
CA LEU A 412 -35.55 -20.79 -12.16
C LEU A 412 -34.75 -21.67 -11.19
N GLN A 413 -34.91 -22.98 -11.26
CA GLN A 413 -34.17 -23.92 -10.41
C GLN A 413 -32.67 -23.86 -10.69
N GLN A 414 -32.23 -23.77 -11.94
CA GLN A 414 -30.82 -23.56 -12.28
C GLN A 414 -30.31 -22.21 -11.75
N PHE A 415 -31.06 -21.13 -11.95
CA PHE A 415 -30.68 -19.80 -11.50
C PHE A 415 -30.45 -19.80 -9.98
N TYR A 416 -31.37 -20.40 -9.24
CA TYR A 416 -31.26 -20.54 -7.79
C TYR A 416 -30.03 -21.37 -7.39
N LEU A 417 -29.78 -22.49 -8.08
CA LEU A 417 -28.60 -23.33 -7.88
C LEU A 417 -27.30 -22.54 -8.08
N ASP A 418 -27.20 -21.74 -9.15
CA ASP A 418 -26.01 -20.95 -9.46
C ASP A 418 -25.71 -19.91 -8.38
N MET A 419 -26.74 -19.21 -7.90
CA MET A 419 -26.61 -18.24 -6.81
C MET A 419 -26.24 -18.91 -5.48
N LYS A 420 -26.82 -20.08 -5.18
CA LYS A 420 -26.44 -20.87 -4.00
C LYS A 420 -25.01 -21.40 -4.10
N PHE A 421 -24.57 -21.79 -5.30
CA PHE A 421 -23.20 -22.24 -5.55
C PHE A 421 -22.19 -21.15 -5.23
N VAL A 422 -22.45 -19.91 -5.65
CA VAL A 422 -21.63 -18.74 -5.30
C VAL A 422 -21.50 -18.54 -3.79
N ILE A 423 -22.61 -18.61 -3.05
CA ILE A 423 -22.59 -18.52 -1.58
C ILE A 423 -21.78 -19.68 -0.99
N CYS A 424 -21.97 -20.90 -1.50
CA CYS A 424 -21.33 -22.11 -0.99
C CYS A 424 -19.81 -22.03 -1.12
N PHE A 425 -19.28 -21.80 -2.33
CA PHE A 425 -17.83 -21.76 -2.51
C PHE A 425 -17.19 -20.54 -1.82
N ALA A 426 -17.87 -19.40 -1.77
CA ALA A 426 -17.34 -18.20 -1.12
C ALA A 426 -17.28 -18.36 0.41
N SER A 427 -18.25 -19.08 0.97
CA SER A 427 -18.27 -19.45 2.39
C SER A 427 -17.11 -20.39 2.72
N GLN A 428 -16.92 -21.46 1.93
CA GLN A 428 -15.83 -22.42 2.12
C GLN A 428 -14.44 -21.76 2.00
N GLY A 429 -14.29 -20.88 1.01
CA GLY A 429 -13.06 -20.11 0.80
C GLY A 429 -12.85 -18.96 1.79
N ARG A 430 -13.81 -18.70 2.68
CA ARG A 430 -13.79 -17.63 3.71
C ARG A 430 -13.69 -16.21 3.14
N TYR A 431 -14.25 -15.99 1.95
CA TYR A 431 -14.33 -14.67 1.31
C TYR A 431 -15.77 -14.22 1.04
N LEU A 432 -16.78 -14.93 1.55
CA LEU A 432 -18.17 -14.46 1.57
C LEU A 432 -18.31 -13.22 2.45
N SER A 433 -18.58 -12.07 1.82
CA SER A 433 -18.89 -10.83 2.52
C SER A 433 -20.38 -10.70 2.81
N ARG A 434 -20.74 -9.82 3.76
CA ARG A 434 -22.13 -9.45 4.00
C ARG A 434 -22.78 -8.79 2.79
N ASN A 435 -22.00 -8.02 2.02
CA ASN A 435 -22.50 -7.36 0.82
C ASN A 435 -22.77 -8.38 -0.28
N LEU A 436 -21.83 -9.29 -0.54
CA LEU A 436 -22.01 -10.38 -1.51
C LEU A 436 -23.26 -11.20 -1.18
N HIS A 437 -23.40 -11.63 0.08
CA HIS A 437 -24.58 -12.39 0.52
C HIS A 437 -25.89 -11.62 0.33
N ARG A 438 -25.90 -10.30 0.59
CA ARG A 438 -27.06 -9.45 0.35
C ARG A 438 -27.40 -9.37 -1.14
N VAL A 439 -26.43 -9.04 -1.98
CA VAL A 439 -26.62 -8.90 -3.44
C VAL A 439 -27.11 -10.21 -4.04
N VAL A 440 -26.52 -11.35 -3.69
CA VAL A 440 -26.98 -12.66 -4.17
C VAL A 440 -28.45 -12.90 -3.81
N ASN A 441 -28.87 -12.59 -2.58
CA ASN A 441 -30.26 -12.75 -2.18
C ASN A 441 -31.20 -11.76 -2.91
N GLU A 442 -30.74 -10.55 -3.21
CA GLU A 442 -31.48 -9.59 -4.04
C GLU A 442 -31.69 -10.11 -5.47
N ILE A 443 -30.64 -10.67 -6.09
CA ILE A 443 -30.72 -11.32 -7.40
C ILE A 443 -31.70 -12.51 -7.37
N ILE A 444 -31.60 -13.40 -6.38
CA ILE A 444 -32.54 -14.52 -6.20
C ILE A 444 -33.98 -13.99 -6.10
N SER A 445 -34.21 -12.96 -5.27
CA SER A 445 -35.54 -12.41 -5.04
C SER A 445 -36.12 -11.78 -6.31
N LYS A 446 -35.28 -11.15 -7.13
CA LYS A 446 -35.66 -10.59 -8.42
C LYS A 446 -36.05 -11.69 -9.42
N ALA A 447 -35.27 -12.75 -9.53
CA ALA A 447 -35.60 -13.91 -10.38
C ALA A 447 -36.91 -14.59 -9.95
N MET A 448 -37.13 -14.75 -8.64
CA MET A 448 -38.38 -15.30 -8.09
C MET A 448 -39.60 -14.42 -8.41
N ALA A 449 -39.44 -13.10 -8.36
CA ALA A 449 -40.50 -12.16 -8.70
C ALA A 449 -40.83 -12.20 -10.20
N ALA A 450 -39.82 -12.24 -11.06
CA ALA A 450 -39.98 -12.38 -12.51
C ALA A 450 -40.72 -13.67 -12.87
N PHE A 451 -40.34 -14.79 -12.24
CA PHE A 451 -41.03 -16.06 -12.41
C PHE A 451 -42.48 -16.00 -11.92
N SER A 452 -42.73 -15.44 -10.73
CA SER A 452 -44.08 -15.33 -10.17
C SER A 452 -45.02 -14.49 -11.03
N ALA A 453 -44.50 -13.51 -11.77
CA ALA A 453 -45.28 -12.70 -12.71
C ALA A 453 -45.93 -13.53 -13.84
N THR A 454 -45.45 -14.75 -14.09
CA THR A 454 -46.07 -15.70 -15.04
C THR A 454 -47.34 -16.38 -14.49
N GLY A 455 -47.68 -16.15 -13.23
CA GLY A 455 -48.83 -16.73 -12.55
C GLY A 455 -48.57 -18.08 -11.85
N MET A 456 -47.32 -18.55 -11.87
CA MET A 456 -46.88 -19.75 -11.15
C MET A 456 -46.32 -19.39 -9.76
N ASP A 457 -46.41 -20.32 -8.81
CA ASP A 457 -45.83 -20.15 -7.46
C ASP A 457 -44.39 -20.71 -7.43
N PRO A 458 -43.36 -19.86 -7.29
CA PRO A 458 -41.97 -20.29 -7.22
C PRO A 458 -41.68 -21.33 -6.12
N TYR A 459 -42.31 -21.17 -4.95
CA TYR A 459 -42.04 -22.02 -3.78
C TYR A 459 -42.64 -23.42 -3.90
N SER A 460 -43.63 -23.59 -4.78
CA SER A 460 -44.23 -24.90 -5.06
C SER A 460 -43.36 -25.78 -5.97
N LEU A 461 -42.38 -25.19 -6.66
CA LEU A 461 -41.57 -25.84 -7.68
C LEU A 461 -40.10 -26.01 -7.26
N LEU A 462 -39.57 -25.12 -6.43
CA LEU A 462 -38.20 -25.23 -5.94
C LEU A 462 -38.06 -26.34 -4.89
N PRO A 463 -36.99 -27.16 -4.98
CA PRO A 463 -36.59 -28.04 -3.89
C PRO A 463 -36.27 -27.28 -2.60
N GLU A 464 -36.12 -28.03 -1.50
CA GLU A 464 -35.62 -27.47 -0.24
C GLU A 464 -34.16 -27.01 -0.36
N ASP A 465 -33.76 -26.01 0.45
CA ASP A 465 -32.40 -25.44 0.44
C ASP A 465 -31.29 -26.48 0.68
N ASP A 466 -31.58 -27.55 1.42
CA ASP A 466 -30.65 -28.65 1.67
C ASP A 466 -30.29 -29.39 0.37
N TRP A 467 -31.25 -29.55 -0.55
CA TRP A 467 -31.00 -30.17 -1.86
C TRP A 467 -29.99 -29.37 -2.69
N PHE A 468 -30.13 -28.04 -2.72
CA PHE A 468 -29.17 -27.18 -3.41
C PHE A 468 -27.79 -27.21 -2.76
N THR A 469 -27.77 -27.28 -1.42
CA THR A 469 -26.51 -27.35 -0.65
C THR A 469 -25.74 -28.63 -0.98
N ASP A 470 -26.43 -29.78 -1.05
CA ASP A 470 -25.83 -31.06 -1.40
C ASP A 470 -25.25 -31.07 -2.82
N ILE A 471 -25.98 -30.52 -3.79
CA ILE A 471 -25.50 -30.41 -5.17
C ILE A 471 -24.30 -29.47 -5.27
N CYS A 472 -24.35 -28.31 -4.60
CA CYS A 472 -23.22 -27.40 -4.57
C CYS A 472 -21.97 -28.06 -3.98
N GLN A 473 -22.13 -28.84 -2.91
CA GLN A 473 -21.04 -29.56 -2.27
C GLN A 473 -20.46 -30.63 -3.20
N GLU A 474 -21.31 -31.42 -3.86
CA GLU A 474 -20.86 -32.39 -4.86
C GLU A 474 -20.15 -31.71 -6.04
N ALA A 475 -20.65 -30.58 -6.52
CA ALA A 475 -20.02 -29.81 -7.59
C ALA A 475 -18.63 -29.31 -7.18
N ILE A 476 -18.49 -28.77 -5.98
CA ILE A 476 -17.19 -28.35 -5.42
C ILE A 476 -16.22 -29.53 -5.35
N GLU A 477 -16.66 -30.69 -4.87
CA GLU A 477 -15.83 -31.89 -4.78
C GLU A 477 -15.33 -32.33 -6.17
N ARG A 478 -16.25 -32.44 -7.13
CA ARG A 478 -15.94 -32.81 -8.52
C ARG A 478 -14.98 -31.82 -9.17
N LEU A 479 -15.23 -30.51 -9.05
CA LEU A 479 -14.41 -29.45 -9.64
C LEU A 479 -13.04 -29.33 -8.96
N SER A 480 -12.94 -29.65 -7.66
CA SER A 480 -11.67 -29.62 -6.93
C SER A 480 -10.74 -30.80 -7.26
N GLY A 481 -11.25 -31.85 -7.91
CA GLY A 481 -10.50 -33.08 -8.22
C GLY A 481 -10.09 -33.88 -6.97
N LYS A 482 -10.63 -33.54 -5.79
CA LYS A 482 -10.38 -34.32 -4.57
C LYS A 482 -11.20 -35.63 -4.64
N PRO A 483 -10.58 -36.80 -4.43
CA PRO A 483 -11.32 -38.05 -4.43
C PRO A 483 -12.37 -38.00 -3.32
N LYS A 484 -13.60 -38.43 -3.63
CA LYS A 484 -14.66 -38.68 -2.63
C LYS A 484 -14.04 -39.51 -1.51
N ALA A 485 -13.86 -38.94 -0.33
CA ALA A 485 -13.44 -39.69 0.82
C ALA A 485 -14.55 -40.70 1.08
N ALA A 486 -14.30 -41.96 0.70
CA ALA A 486 -15.22 -43.05 0.98
C ALA A 486 -15.48 -43.02 2.49
N ASN A 487 -16.75 -42.97 2.84
CA ASN A 487 -17.25 -42.91 4.20
C ASN A 487 -16.42 -43.77 5.17
N GLY A 488 -15.86 -43.12 6.20
CA GLY A 488 -15.34 -43.76 7.40
C GLY A 488 -13.84 -44.02 7.41
N ASP A 489 -13.01 -43.01 7.72
CA ASP A 489 -12.33 -42.98 9.02
C ASP A 489 -11.62 -41.63 9.25
N ARG A 490 -11.55 -41.29 10.54
CA ARG A 490 -10.97 -40.09 11.18
C ARG A 490 -9.89 -39.28 10.44
N ASP A 491 -10.05 -37.96 10.50
CA ASP A 491 -8.99 -36.96 10.38
C ASP A 491 -7.74 -37.33 11.24
N PRO A 492 -6.53 -37.37 10.67
CA PRO A 492 -5.30 -37.55 11.45
C PRO A 492 -4.79 -36.25 12.12
N ASN A 493 -5.52 -35.12 12.04
CA ASN A 493 -5.03 -33.82 12.52
C ASN A 493 -5.94 -33.15 13.57
N SER A 494 -6.52 -33.92 14.49
CA SER A 494 -7.14 -33.37 15.70
C SER A 494 -6.23 -33.59 16.93
N PRO A 495 -5.64 -32.53 17.53
CA PRO A 495 -4.70 -32.66 18.63
C PRO A 495 -5.42 -32.73 19.98
N THR A 496 -6.32 -33.69 20.17
CA THR A 496 -6.86 -33.98 21.51
C THR A 496 -7.50 -35.37 21.53
N ALA A 497 -6.74 -36.41 21.86
CA ALA A 497 -7.24 -37.58 22.58
C ALA A 497 -6.10 -38.49 23.07
N SER A 498 -5.88 -38.43 24.39
CA SER A 498 -5.75 -39.61 25.27
C SER A 498 -4.50 -40.50 25.17
N VAL A 499 -3.55 -40.29 26.08
CA VAL A 499 -2.72 -41.37 26.64
C VAL A 499 -3.23 -41.65 28.05
N SER A 500 -4.01 -42.72 28.21
CA SER A 500 -4.30 -43.33 29.50
C SER A 500 -4.12 -44.85 29.42
N ALA A 501 -3.50 -45.38 30.46
CA ALA A 501 -3.31 -46.78 30.82
C ALA A 501 -2.20 -47.58 30.10
N GLN A 502 -0.99 -47.51 30.66
CA GLN A 502 -0.27 -48.73 31.05
C GLN A 502 0.28 -48.57 32.48
N SER A 503 -0.39 -49.23 33.42
CA SER A 503 0.07 -49.45 34.78
C SER A 503 1.05 -50.61 34.80
N ILE A 504 2.29 -50.39 35.23
CA ILE A 504 3.16 -51.43 35.78
C ILE A 504 3.78 -50.89 37.06
N SER A 505 3.44 -51.58 38.15
CA SER A 505 3.97 -51.42 39.50
C SER A 505 5.45 -51.77 39.60
N SER A 506 6.24 -51.03 40.40
CA SER A 506 6.99 -51.60 41.54
C SER A 506 7.95 -50.62 42.22
N ILE A 507 7.78 -50.54 43.55
CA ILE A 507 8.81 -50.50 44.60
C ILE A 507 9.57 -49.18 44.87
N ARG A 508 9.17 -48.59 46.00
CA ARG A 508 9.93 -47.68 46.88
C ARG A 508 11.32 -48.23 47.20
N SER A 509 12.33 -47.36 47.19
CA SER A 509 13.41 -47.41 48.17
C SER A 509 13.66 -46.01 48.73
N HIS A 510 13.64 -45.91 50.06
CA HIS A 510 14.10 -44.76 50.83
C HIS A 510 15.58 -44.97 51.16
N GLY A 511 16.34 -43.87 51.21
CA GLY A 511 17.54 -43.73 52.06
C GLY A 511 18.84 -43.46 51.30
N SER A 512 19.28 -42.20 51.27
CA SER A 512 20.36 -41.72 52.15
C SER A 512 20.74 -40.27 51.83
N SER A 513 20.65 -39.42 52.86
CA SER A 513 21.31 -38.12 53.15
C SER A 513 20.34 -37.03 53.53
#